data_AF-A0A7G2CBY5-F1
#
_entry.id   AF-A0A7G2CBY5-F1
#
_cell.length_a   1.000
_cell.length_b   1.000
_cell.length_c   1.000
_cell.angle_alpha   90.00
_cell.angle_beta   90.00
_cell.angle_gamma   90.00
#
_symmetry.space_group_name_H-M   'P 1'
#
loop_
_entity.id
_entity.type
_entity.pdbx_description
1 polymer ?
#
loop_
_entity_poly.entity_id
_entity_poly.type
_entity_poly.pdbx_seq_one_letter_code
_entity_poly.pdbx_strand_id
1 'polypeptide(L)'
;MSDSIELKVLTFNLWGIFNSRVKEQRMKHFASKIKHYDIILLQEQFTEEDFDLIMRHTPQDVRETRYFRRFPSSFYGSGCAVISKFPIKSAFFYVYPLQGYPEMFLHGDFFANKGAALVKVEVPFASSDGVMETRVIHLYTTHLVAIYQKVTELRSWRDERYLPFRISQAISLADFISNTSNPSDTVIIGGDFNSSQRSLEVQTLLILLKRRGYSMRSVLPTPRPPSELDSTEFNPYTFSETNHFNSMKTSYFKLLKMGSDLPAQIDHILFNNNQLSLQSYEDCPDVENNYPFYVKVEDNLVPSGVVVFTKNEVPVQRTKTLFERAAIQLRQLASTKGGGVADALHKAANWLSPPSQSVSTNDTVRLPLSDHYGVAAKLSLLKDAPAQSGEVAVDRSLTDEESAVLNSVIQYLESYSGKLTRQVKLSRYIALLSLTSVILHCWLLKSSYYSQISRTSSALSQLYDIASKQDDSPTPEKSQDDSDSVKKKLQHFAMKFFVVDSNKKKKIVIPHSSFVGLSEMLCGGSGWSNPYVSASFNVLVSLTGLASLGIGMFQRAGNANILREQVKQTKLA
;
A
#
# COMPACT_ATOMS: atom_id res chain seq x y z
N MET A 1 46.84 12.81 12.87
CA MET A 1 45.56 13.40 12.42
C MET A 1 45.06 12.49 11.33
N SER A 2 43.82 11.97 11.41
CA SER A 2 43.41 10.83 10.58
C SER A 2 43.45 11.17 9.10
N ASP A 3 44.22 10.37 8.37
CA ASP A 3 44.56 10.54 6.96
C ASP A 3 43.38 10.34 5.99
N SER A 4 42.16 10.11 6.45
CA SER A 4 40.98 9.90 5.59
C SER A 4 39.73 10.57 6.17
N ILE A 5 38.85 11.01 5.28
CA ILE A 5 37.53 11.52 5.66
C ILE A 5 36.57 10.33 5.77
N GLU A 6 36.10 10.11 6.99
CA GLU A 6 35.11 9.11 7.34
C GLU A 6 33.71 9.73 7.29
N LEU A 7 32.75 8.97 6.73
CA LEU A 7 31.36 9.35 6.57
C LEU A 7 30.50 8.44 7.45
N LYS A 8 29.79 9.03 8.42
CA LYS A 8 28.79 8.33 9.22
C LYS A 8 27.43 8.39 8.51
N VAL A 9 27.02 7.28 7.90
CA VAL A 9 25.80 7.19 7.09
C VAL A 9 24.73 6.40 7.85
N LEU A 10 23.49 6.88 7.84
CA LEU A 10 22.30 6.17 8.35
C LEU A 10 21.27 6.04 7.24
N THR A 11 20.61 4.90 7.15
CA THR A 11 19.30 4.76 6.50
C THR A 11 18.24 4.40 7.54
N PHE A 12 17.06 5.01 7.44
CA PHE A 12 15.98 4.74 8.38
C PHE A 12 14.58 5.06 7.82
N ASN A 13 13.71 4.05 7.80
CA ASN A 13 12.27 4.22 7.68
C ASN A 13 11.69 4.80 8.98
N LEU A 14 11.06 5.98 8.92
CA LEU A 14 10.55 6.74 10.07
C LEU A 14 9.19 6.27 10.61
N TRP A 15 8.49 5.40 9.88
CA TRP A 15 7.12 5.01 10.17
C TRP A 15 6.14 6.19 10.32
N GLY A 16 6.23 7.16 9.41
CA GLY A 16 5.47 8.41 9.40
C GLY A 16 4.04 8.30 8.85
N ILE A 17 3.47 7.10 8.77
CA ILE A 17 2.13 6.86 8.22
C ILE A 17 1.07 7.60 9.05
N PHE A 18 0.08 8.20 8.38
CA PHE A 18 -0.97 9.01 9.01
C PHE A 18 -1.79 8.29 10.09
N ASN A 19 -1.92 6.96 10.01
CA ASN A 19 -2.66 6.14 10.98
C ASN A 19 -1.76 5.54 12.07
N SER A 20 -0.45 5.84 12.04
CA SER A 20 0.50 5.29 12.98
C SER A 20 0.29 5.90 14.37
N ARG A 21 0.11 5.03 15.37
CA ARG A 21 -0.01 5.49 16.76
C ARG A 21 1.30 6.16 17.16
N VAL A 22 1.19 7.25 17.93
CA VAL A 22 2.34 7.94 18.55
C VAL A 22 3.37 8.52 17.57
N LYS A 23 2.95 8.79 16.33
CA LYS A 23 3.77 9.38 15.27
C LYS A 23 4.53 10.63 15.73
N GLU A 24 3.83 11.57 16.38
CA GLU A 24 4.44 12.82 16.86
C GLU A 24 5.62 12.57 17.81
N GLN A 25 5.44 11.67 18.78
CA GLN A 25 6.48 11.36 19.76
C GLN A 25 7.70 10.68 19.10
N ARG A 26 7.49 9.86 18.06
CA ARG A 26 8.59 9.28 17.27
C ARG A 26 9.39 10.33 16.52
N MET A 27 8.73 11.26 15.83
CA MET A 27 9.41 12.34 15.10
C MET A 27 10.27 13.20 16.04
N LYS A 28 9.74 13.54 17.22
CA LYS A 28 10.50 14.25 18.26
C LYS A 28 11.68 13.44 18.77
N HIS A 29 11.48 12.14 19.04
CA HIS A 29 12.55 11.28 19.52
C HIS A 29 13.67 11.11 18.48
N PHE A 30 13.30 10.93 17.20
CA PHE A 30 14.22 10.80 16.08
C PHE A 30 15.09 12.06 15.89
N ALA A 31 14.54 13.27 16.11
CA ALA A 31 15.29 14.52 15.97
C ALA A 31 16.60 14.55 16.79
N SER A 32 16.60 13.92 17.98
CA SER A 32 17.79 13.81 18.84
C SER A 32 18.92 12.95 18.24
N LYS A 33 18.58 12.07 17.28
CA LYS A 33 19.50 11.12 16.66
C LYS A 33 20.32 11.73 15.52
N ILE A 34 19.84 12.82 14.91
CA ILE A 34 20.43 13.44 13.71
C ILE A 34 21.91 13.83 13.92
N LYS A 35 22.27 14.28 15.13
CA LYS A 35 23.62 14.76 15.44
C LYS A 35 24.72 13.71 15.26
N HIS A 36 24.37 12.43 15.29
CA HIS A 36 25.32 11.32 15.28
C HIS A 36 25.75 10.88 13.88
N TYR A 37 25.10 11.39 12.84
CA TYR A 37 25.34 10.98 11.46
C TYR A 37 25.63 12.21 10.59
N ASP A 38 26.48 12.01 9.58
CA ASP A 38 26.81 13.03 8.57
C ASP A 38 25.82 12.99 7.41
N ILE A 39 25.33 11.80 7.04
CA ILE A 39 24.35 11.59 5.98
C ILE A 39 23.24 10.67 6.50
N ILE A 40 21.99 11.05 6.30
CA ILE A 40 20.81 10.29 6.69
C ILE A 40 19.87 10.16 5.49
N LEU A 41 19.54 8.92 5.13
CA LEU A 41 18.64 8.54 4.05
C LEU A 41 17.33 8.05 4.66
N LEU A 42 16.26 8.82 4.50
CA LEU A 42 14.99 8.57 5.19
C LEU A 42 13.94 7.99 4.25
N GLN A 43 13.10 7.12 4.81
CA GLN A 43 11.88 6.61 4.18
C GLN A 43 10.68 6.89 5.10
N GLU A 44 9.47 6.85 4.54
CA GLU A 44 8.21 7.19 5.23
C GLU A 44 8.16 8.57 5.89
N GLN A 45 8.98 9.50 5.43
CA GLN A 45 8.85 10.91 5.72
C GLN A 45 7.78 11.53 4.79
N PHE A 46 6.50 11.33 5.08
CA PHE A 46 5.41 11.69 4.16
C PHE A 46 5.00 13.17 4.21
N THR A 47 4.75 13.72 5.41
CA THR A 47 4.03 15.02 5.57
C THR A 47 4.96 16.18 5.87
N GLU A 48 4.64 17.41 5.44
CA GLU A 48 5.41 18.63 5.73
C GLU A 48 5.61 18.80 7.23
N GLU A 49 4.50 18.61 7.95
CA GLU A 49 4.35 18.78 9.37
C GLU A 49 5.27 17.86 10.18
N ASP A 50 5.43 16.59 9.78
CA ASP A 50 6.33 15.65 10.48
C ASP A 50 7.80 16.07 10.34
N PHE A 51 8.17 16.64 9.20
CA PHE A 51 9.55 17.12 8.98
C PHE A 51 9.84 18.39 9.73
N ASP A 52 8.90 19.35 9.70
CA ASP A 52 9.00 20.57 10.50
C ASP A 52 9.05 20.26 11.99
N LEU A 53 8.35 19.20 12.41
CA LEU A 53 8.42 18.71 13.78
C LEU A 53 9.82 18.17 14.12
N ILE A 54 10.43 17.36 13.24
CA ILE A 54 11.81 16.89 13.39
C ILE A 54 12.76 18.09 13.46
N MET A 55 12.65 19.04 12.52
CA MET A 55 13.52 20.23 12.46
C MET A 55 13.41 21.10 13.72
N ARG A 56 12.19 21.32 14.23
CA ARG A 56 11.98 22.11 15.45
C ARG A 56 12.57 21.46 16.70
N HIS A 57 12.65 20.13 16.75
CA HIS A 57 13.20 19.38 17.88
C HIS A 57 14.66 18.98 17.70
N THR A 58 15.25 19.28 16.53
CA THR A 58 16.68 19.11 16.29
C THR A 58 17.41 20.27 16.99
N PRO A 59 18.47 20.00 17.79
CA PRO A 59 19.26 21.05 18.41
C PRO A 59 19.72 22.10 17.40
N GLN A 60 19.69 23.37 17.78
CA GLN A 60 19.91 24.49 16.86
C GLN A 60 21.28 24.42 16.18
N ASP A 61 22.33 24.10 16.93
CA ASP A 61 23.71 23.90 16.46
C ASP A 61 23.83 22.78 15.42
N VAL A 62 23.03 21.71 15.58
CA VAL A 62 22.95 20.62 14.62
C VAL A 62 22.18 21.06 13.39
N ARG A 63 21.03 21.71 13.56
CA ARG A 63 20.17 22.13 12.45
C ARG A 63 20.84 23.12 11.51
N GLU A 64 21.60 24.07 12.04
CA GLU A 64 22.32 25.08 11.24
C GLU A 64 23.47 24.50 10.40
N THR A 65 23.96 23.31 10.76
CA THR A 65 25.03 22.60 10.05
C THR A 65 24.51 21.45 9.18
N ARG A 66 23.22 21.46 8.85
CA ARG A 66 22.58 20.41 8.03
C ARG A 66 21.83 21.01 6.86
N TYR A 67 21.95 20.32 5.73
CA TYR A 67 21.17 20.49 4.52
C TYR A 67 20.08 19.43 4.49
N PHE A 68 18.87 19.88 4.16
CA PHE A 68 17.67 19.09 4.24
C PHE A 68 17.01 19.05 2.87
N ARG A 69 16.66 17.85 2.39
CA ARG A 69 15.96 17.69 1.11
C ARG A 69 14.86 16.66 1.19
N ARG A 70 13.66 17.07 0.79
CA ARG A 70 12.48 16.20 0.67
C ARG A 70 12.04 16.04 -0.77
N PHE A 71 11.29 14.97 -1.02
CA PHE A 71 10.76 14.65 -2.33
C PHE A 71 9.24 14.34 -2.26
N PRO A 72 8.38 15.37 -2.31
CA PRO A 72 6.95 15.16 -2.42
C PRO A 72 6.62 14.62 -3.83
N SER A 73 6.27 13.33 -3.94
CA SER A 73 6.09 12.64 -5.23
C SER A 73 4.64 12.30 -5.61
N SER A 74 3.68 12.39 -4.68
CA SER A 74 2.26 12.10 -4.90
C SER A 74 1.40 12.55 -3.72
N PHE A 75 0.15 12.09 -3.66
CA PHE A 75 -0.80 12.31 -2.57
C PHE A 75 -0.21 11.96 -1.19
N TYR A 76 0.34 10.75 -1.01
CA TYR A 76 1.13 10.44 0.19
C TYR A 76 2.61 10.80 0.02
N GLY A 77 3.14 10.64 -1.20
CA GLY A 77 4.57 10.74 -1.50
C GLY A 77 5.35 9.48 -1.14
N SER A 78 6.54 9.28 -1.72
CA SER A 78 7.38 8.09 -1.51
C SER A 78 7.92 7.97 -0.08
N GLY A 79 7.86 9.09 0.66
CA GLY A 79 8.43 9.24 1.98
C GLY A 79 9.95 9.42 1.97
N CYS A 80 10.58 9.57 0.80
CA CYS A 80 12.02 9.74 0.71
C CYS A 80 12.46 11.16 1.11
N ALA A 81 13.47 11.22 1.97
CA ALA A 81 14.15 12.48 2.32
C ALA A 81 15.63 12.23 2.61
N VAL A 82 16.45 13.27 2.51
CA VAL A 82 17.89 13.24 2.82
C VAL A 82 18.23 14.38 3.77
N ILE A 83 19.01 14.06 4.80
CA ILE A 83 19.64 15.03 5.69
C ILE A 83 21.15 14.86 5.52
N SER A 84 21.87 15.93 5.20
CA SER A 84 23.31 15.89 4.93
C SER A 84 24.01 17.00 5.69
N LYS A 85 25.17 16.71 6.30
CA LYS A 85 26.09 17.72 6.83
C LYS A 85 26.82 18.48 5.72
N PHE A 86 26.86 17.90 4.53
CA PHE A 86 27.55 18.43 3.36
C PHE A 86 26.59 19.14 2.40
N PRO A 87 27.02 20.22 1.72
CA PRO A 87 26.19 20.95 0.76
C PRO A 87 25.60 20.06 -0.32
N ILE A 88 24.32 20.27 -0.62
CA ILE A 88 23.61 19.57 -1.71
C ILE A 88 23.81 20.34 -3.02
N LYS A 89 24.51 19.72 -3.96
CA LYS A 89 24.78 20.27 -5.29
C LYS A 89 23.59 20.14 -6.23
N SER A 90 22.96 18.97 -6.22
CA SER A 90 21.77 18.69 -7.03
C SER A 90 20.94 17.59 -6.40
N ALA A 91 19.64 17.61 -6.68
CA ALA A 91 18.69 16.63 -6.18
C ALA A 91 17.59 16.36 -7.20
N PHE A 92 17.28 15.09 -7.44
CA PHE A 92 16.28 14.63 -8.40
C PHE A 92 15.52 13.43 -7.83
N PHE A 93 14.27 13.23 -8.23
CA PHE A 93 13.45 12.08 -7.82
C PHE A 93 12.90 11.35 -9.03
N TYR A 94 13.06 10.04 -9.04
CA TYR A 94 12.57 9.13 -10.06
C TYR A 94 11.43 8.29 -9.52
N VAL A 95 10.25 8.40 -10.14
CA VAL A 95 9.07 7.60 -9.80
C VAL A 95 9.13 6.28 -10.58
N TYR A 96 8.98 5.16 -9.88
CA TYR A 96 8.98 3.85 -10.54
C TYR A 96 7.77 3.66 -11.46
N PRO A 97 7.91 2.89 -12.54
CA PRO A 97 6.80 2.68 -13.47
C PRO A 97 5.69 1.78 -12.91
N LEU A 98 5.99 0.97 -11.88
CA LEU A 98 5.04 0.08 -11.19
C LEU A 98 4.88 0.49 -9.71
N GLN A 99 3.64 0.78 -9.28
CA GLN A 99 3.33 1.41 -7.99
C GLN A 99 2.49 0.57 -7.01
N GLY A 100 1.90 -0.54 -7.46
CA GLY A 100 0.97 -1.37 -6.69
C GLY A 100 -0.41 -1.42 -7.34
N TYR A 101 -1.46 -1.74 -6.57
CA TYR A 101 -2.83 -1.89 -7.08
C TYR A 101 -3.76 -0.79 -6.50
N PRO A 102 -4.41 0.05 -7.33
CA PRO A 102 -5.32 1.10 -6.89
C PRO A 102 -6.57 0.53 -6.21
N GLU A 103 -7.02 -0.66 -6.61
CA GLU A 103 -8.18 -1.31 -6.00
C GLU A 103 -7.91 -1.77 -4.56
N MET A 104 -6.64 -1.88 -4.16
CA MET A 104 -6.23 -2.28 -2.81
C MET A 104 -6.06 -1.04 -1.93
N PHE A 105 -7.15 -0.37 -1.55
CA PHE A 105 -7.10 0.92 -0.82
C PHE A 105 -6.30 0.88 0.50
N LEU A 106 -6.33 -0.26 1.21
CA LEU A 106 -5.57 -0.45 2.45
C LEU A 106 -4.06 -0.70 2.19
N HIS A 107 -3.67 -0.87 0.93
CA HIS A 107 -2.28 -1.02 0.50
C HIS A 107 -1.84 0.31 -0.11
N GLY A 108 -1.37 1.22 0.75
CA GLY A 108 -1.19 2.64 0.42
C GLY A 108 -0.16 2.96 -0.67
N ASP A 109 0.65 1.97 -1.09
CA ASP A 109 1.80 2.20 -1.98
C ASP A 109 1.44 2.75 -3.36
N PHE A 110 0.28 2.37 -3.92
CA PHE A 110 -0.17 2.90 -5.21
C PHE A 110 -0.32 4.43 -5.16
N PHE A 111 -0.76 4.96 -4.02
CA PHE A 111 -0.97 6.40 -3.79
C PHE A 111 0.29 7.13 -3.29
N ALA A 112 1.36 6.38 -3.01
CA ALA A 112 2.63 6.93 -2.55
C ALA A 112 3.56 7.35 -3.70
N ASN A 113 3.43 6.78 -4.91
CA ASN A 113 4.45 6.90 -5.96
C ASN A 113 5.86 6.59 -5.43
N LYS A 114 6.08 5.32 -5.06
CA LYS A 114 7.39 4.72 -4.77
C LYS A 114 8.41 5.06 -5.85
N GLY A 115 9.65 5.21 -5.44
CA GLY A 115 10.69 5.72 -6.31
C GLY A 115 12.04 5.76 -5.63
N ALA A 116 13.00 6.40 -6.30
CA ALA A 116 14.31 6.67 -5.76
C ALA A 116 14.68 8.14 -5.94
N ALA A 117 15.27 8.73 -4.90
CA ALA A 117 15.90 10.03 -4.98
C ALA A 117 17.39 9.88 -5.27
N LEU A 118 17.94 10.78 -6.08
CA LEU A 118 19.37 11.02 -6.23
C LEU A 118 19.68 12.39 -5.62
N VAL A 119 20.63 12.42 -4.68
CA VAL A 119 21.20 13.65 -4.11
C VAL A 119 22.71 13.62 -4.31
N LYS A 120 23.27 14.64 -4.95
CA LYS A 120 24.71 14.81 -5.07
C LYS A 120 25.18 15.79 -4.01
N VAL A 121 26.12 15.36 -3.16
CA VAL A 121 26.70 16.19 -2.09
C VAL A 121 28.18 16.41 -2.31
N GLU A 122 28.65 17.57 -1.87
CA GLU A 122 30.05 17.99 -2.00
C GLU A 122 30.79 17.78 -0.68
N VAL A 123 31.64 16.76 -0.64
CA VAL A 123 32.39 16.37 0.57
C VAL A 123 33.85 16.82 0.42
N PRO A 124 34.40 17.58 1.38
CA PRO A 124 35.83 17.86 1.40
C PRO A 124 36.64 16.55 1.38
N PHE A 125 37.78 16.53 0.70
CA PHE A 125 38.61 15.35 0.55
C PHE A 125 40.08 15.75 0.42
N ALA A 126 40.97 15.13 1.20
CA ALA A 126 42.42 15.32 1.04
C ALA A 126 42.94 14.32 0.00
N SER A 127 43.49 14.82 -1.10
CA SER A 127 44.12 14.00 -2.14
C SER A 127 45.40 13.31 -1.60
N SER A 128 45.95 12.37 -2.38
CA SER A 128 47.22 11.70 -2.08
C SER A 128 48.36 12.69 -1.80
N ASP A 129 48.32 13.84 -2.46
CA ASP A 129 49.34 14.88 -2.41
C ASP A 129 49.10 15.91 -1.30
N GLY A 130 48.09 15.66 -0.43
CA GLY A 130 47.74 16.51 0.70
C GLY A 130 46.95 17.77 0.34
N VAL A 131 46.51 17.92 -0.91
CA VAL A 131 45.70 19.04 -1.37
C VAL A 131 44.23 18.80 -0.99
N MET A 132 43.59 19.80 -0.38
CA MET A 132 42.17 19.75 -0.08
C MET A 132 41.35 20.00 -1.35
N GLU A 133 40.63 18.98 -1.77
CA GLU A 133 39.70 19.00 -2.90
C GLU A 133 38.27 18.74 -2.41
N THR A 134 37.32 18.77 -3.34
CA THR A 134 35.93 18.39 -3.08
C THR A 134 35.57 17.20 -3.93
N ARG A 135 35.08 16.14 -3.30
CA ARG A 135 34.58 14.94 -3.97
C ARG A 135 33.06 14.94 -3.97
N VAL A 136 32.47 14.72 -5.14
CA VAL A 136 31.03 14.57 -5.26
C VAL A 136 30.64 13.15 -4.91
N ILE A 137 29.71 12.99 -3.97
CA ILE A 137 29.12 11.71 -3.59
C ILE A 137 27.68 11.64 -4.08
N HIS A 138 27.34 10.56 -4.77
CA HIS A 138 26.01 10.26 -5.25
C HIS A 138 25.27 9.43 -4.20
N LEU A 139 24.28 10.03 -3.58
CA LEU A 139 23.41 9.40 -2.59
C LEU A 139 22.11 9.01 -3.26
N TYR A 140 21.82 7.72 -3.29
CA TYR A 140 20.53 7.20 -3.73
C TYR A 140 19.73 6.78 -2.50
N THR A 141 18.49 7.27 -2.37
CA THR A 141 17.54 6.74 -1.38
C THR A 141 16.29 6.20 -2.03
N THR A 142 15.87 5.00 -1.65
CA THR A 142 14.71 4.32 -2.26
C THR A 142 13.76 3.78 -1.20
N HIS A 143 12.49 3.66 -1.58
CA HIS A 143 11.49 2.92 -0.83
C HIS A 143 10.73 2.05 -1.82
N LEU A 144 10.86 0.73 -1.73
CA LEU A 144 10.14 -0.22 -2.59
C LEU A 144 8.73 -0.48 -2.06
N VAL A 145 7.88 -1.10 -2.88
CA VAL A 145 6.51 -1.47 -2.49
C VAL A 145 6.53 -2.51 -1.36
N ALA A 146 5.62 -2.40 -0.39
CA ALA A 146 5.68 -3.22 0.81
C ALA A 146 5.24 -4.68 0.57
N ILE A 147 5.61 -5.54 1.52
CA ILE A 147 5.06 -6.90 1.65
C ILE A 147 3.79 -6.84 2.50
N TYR A 148 2.64 -7.17 1.91
CA TYR A 148 1.34 -7.18 2.61
C TYR A 148 0.86 -8.58 3.00
N GLN A 149 1.69 -9.58 2.82
CA GLN A 149 1.37 -10.99 3.07
C GLN A 149 2.56 -11.63 3.75
N LYS A 150 2.33 -12.44 4.79
CA LYS A 150 3.41 -13.22 5.39
C LYS A 150 3.90 -14.24 4.38
N VAL A 151 5.13 -14.07 3.90
CA VAL A 151 5.68 -14.89 2.82
C VAL A 151 5.79 -16.35 3.24
N THR A 152 6.07 -16.60 4.52
CA THR A 152 6.15 -17.94 5.13
C THR A 152 4.83 -18.73 5.13
N GLU A 153 3.69 -18.06 4.95
CA GLU A 153 2.37 -18.71 4.88
C GLU A 153 1.93 -19.00 3.42
N LEU A 154 2.76 -18.63 2.43
CA LEU A 154 2.46 -18.87 1.01
C LEU A 154 2.90 -20.27 0.57
N ARG A 155 2.13 -20.88 -0.34
CA ARG A 155 2.51 -22.14 -1.00
C ARG A 155 3.69 -21.96 -1.94
N SER A 156 3.76 -20.80 -2.59
CA SER A 156 4.86 -20.43 -3.47
C SER A 156 5.23 -18.95 -3.38
N TRP A 157 6.48 -18.59 -3.66
CA TRP A 157 7.06 -17.24 -3.64
C TRP A 157 6.48 -16.48 -4.81
N ARG A 158 6.24 -17.24 -5.88
CA ARG A 158 5.59 -16.81 -7.10
C ARG A 158 4.18 -16.31 -6.83
N ASP A 159 3.56 -16.73 -5.72
CA ASP A 159 2.22 -16.31 -5.31
C ASP A 159 2.22 -15.01 -4.50
N GLU A 160 3.39 -14.47 -4.11
CA GLU A 160 3.46 -13.17 -3.45
C GLU A 160 3.03 -12.07 -4.44
N ARG A 161 2.04 -11.29 -4.03
CA ARG A 161 1.30 -10.38 -4.91
C ARG A 161 2.14 -9.21 -5.44
N TYR A 162 3.07 -8.72 -4.64
CA TYR A 162 3.85 -7.50 -4.89
C TYR A 162 5.29 -7.76 -5.35
N LEU A 163 5.74 -9.02 -5.34
CA LEU A 163 7.05 -9.42 -5.81
C LEU A 163 7.36 -8.96 -7.25
N PRO A 164 6.45 -9.07 -8.25
CA PRO A 164 6.78 -8.60 -9.60
C PRO A 164 6.91 -7.07 -9.64
N PHE A 165 6.27 -6.35 -8.71
CA PHE A 165 6.42 -4.91 -8.57
C PHE A 165 7.77 -4.58 -7.93
N ARG A 166 8.16 -5.23 -6.81
CA ARG A 166 9.48 -4.97 -6.20
C ARG A 166 10.63 -5.37 -7.13
N ILE A 167 10.55 -6.50 -7.85
CA ILE A 167 11.54 -6.86 -8.87
C ILE A 167 11.60 -5.80 -9.98
N SER A 168 10.45 -5.36 -10.49
CA SER A 168 10.38 -4.29 -11.50
C SER A 168 11.03 -2.99 -11.01
N GLN A 169 10.78 -2.62 -9.75
CA GLN A 169 11.37 -1.44 -9.13
C GLN A 169 12.88 -1.60 -8.90
N ALA A 170 13.37 -2.80 -8.55
CA ALA A 170 14.80 -3.09 -8.44
C ALA A 170 15.52 -2.98 -9.79
N ILE A 171 14.93 -3.49 -10.88
CA ILE A 171 15.42 -3.30 -12.24
C ILE A 171 15.45 -1.80 -12.59
N SER A 172 14.36 -1.09 -12.33
CA SER A 172 14.27 0.35 -12.56
C SER A 172 15.28 1.17 -11.73
N LEU A 173 15.59 0.74 -10.50
CA LEU A 173 16.62 1.35 -9.66
C LEU A 173 18.02 1.13 -10.26
N ALA A 174 18.31 -0.08 -10.73
CA ALA A 174 19.56 -0.38 -11.42
C ALA A 174 19.73 0.52 -12.65
N ASP A 175 18.68 0.64 -13.46
CA ASP A 175 18.65 1.49 -14.67
C ASP A 175 18.86 2.95 -14.33
N PHE A 176 18.14 3.43 -13.31
CA PHE A 176 18.27 4.80 -12.84
C PHE A 176 19.71 5.12 -12.43
N ILE A 177 20.31 4.29 -11.55
CA ILE A 177 21.70 4.46 -11.11
C ILE A 177 22.65 4.47 -12.30
N SER A 178 22.55 3.49 -13.20
CA SER A 178 23.47 3.40 -14.35
C SER A 178 23.32 4.53 -15.36
N ASN A 179 22.16 5.20 -15.41
CA ASN A 179 21.93 6.35 -16.29
C ASN A 179 22.28 7.69 -15.63
N THR A 180 22.50 7.74 -14.31
CA THR A 180 22.79 8.97 -13.57
C THR A 180 24.13 8.99 -12.84
N SER A 181 24.87 7.90 -12.90
CA SER A 181 26.25 7.78 -12.43
C SER A 181 27.09 6.89 -13.34
N ASN A 182 28.40 6.90 -13.09
CA ASN A 182 29.37 5.98 -13.67
C ASN A 182 29.92 5.02 -12.60
N PRO A 183 30.45 3.85 -12.99
CA PRO A 183 31.11 2.91 -12.06
C PRO A 183 32.30 3.48 -11.28
N SER A 184 32.90 4.57 -11.77
CA SER A 184 33.97 5.32 -11.15
C SER A 184 33.48 6.35 -10.12
N ASP A 185 32.18 6.64 -10.06
CA ASP A 185 31.62 7.60 -9.11
C ASP A 185 31.56 7.02 -7.69
N THR A 186 31.66 7.92 -6.70
CA THR A 186 31.43 7.58 -5.29
C THR A 186 29.92 7.44 -5.05
N VAL A 187 29.43 6.21 -5.01
CA VAL A 187 27.99 5.89 -4.91
C VAL A 187 27.66 5.22 -3.57
N ILE A 188 26.64 5.74 -2.91
CA ILE A 188 26.00 5.14 -1.73
C ILE A 188 24.50 5.03 -2.02
N ILE A 189 23.95 3.84 -1.85
CA ILE A 189 22.53 3.55 -1.99
C ILE A 189 22.02 3.14 -0.61
N GLY A 190 20.94 3.73 -0.14
CA GLY A 190 20.29 3.22 1.06
C GLY A 190 18.79 3.38 1.09
N GLY A 191 18.11 2.50 1.81
CA GLY A 191 16.69 2.65 2.01
C GLY A 191 15.96 1.38 2.39
N ASP A 192 14.65 1.47 2.35
CA ASP A 192 13.74 0.39 2.62
C ASP A 192 13.42 -0.36 1.33
N PHE A 193 13.96 -1.57 1.21
CA PHE A 193 13.75 -2.42 0.05
C PHE A 193 12.53 -3.31 0.21
N ASN A 194 11.92 -3.37 1.41
CA ASN A 194 10.87 -4.33 1.76
C ASN A 194 11.24 -5.77 1.37
N SER A 195 12.52 -6.09 1.45
CA SER A 195 13.11 -7.33 0.95
C SER A 195 14.38 -7.65 1.74
N SER A 196 14.70 -8.94 1.87
CA SER A 196 15.96 -9.38 2.49
C SER A 196 17.14 -9.22 1.54
N GLN A 197 18.37 -9.25 2.06
CA GLN A 197 19.59 -9.10 1.24
C GLN A 197 19.77 -10.21 0.19
N ARG A 198 19.24 -11.42 0.44
CA ARG A 198 19.26 -12.55 -0.52
C ARG A 198 17.97 -12.68 -1.34
N SER A 199 17.07 -11.71 -1.26
CA SER A 199 15.87 -11.68 -2.08
C SER A 199 16.19 -11.59 -3.57
N LEU A 200 15.25 -12.00 -4.44
CA LEU A 200 15.42 -11.87 -5.89
C LEU A 200 15.58 -10.41 -6.30
N GLU A 201 14.92 -9.50 -5.60
CA GLU A 201 14.92 -8.06 -5.83
C GLU A 201 16.30 -7.45 -5.62
N VAL A 202 16.88 -7.67 -4.44
CA VAL A 202 18.22 -7.13 -4.09
C VAL A 202 19.29 -7.80 -4.95
N GLN A 203 19.21 -9.12 -5.16
CA GLN A 203 20.16 -9.83 -6.03
C GLN A 203 20.08 -9.34 -7.48
N THR A 204 18.88 -9.13 -8.03
CA THR A 204 18.71 -8.58 -9.39
C THR A 204 19.34 -7.20 -9.52
N LEU A 205 19.12 -6.31 -8.55
CA LEU A 205 19.75 -4.99 -8.54
C LEU A 205 21.28 -5.11 -8.58
N LEU A 206 21.87 -5.91 -7.69
CA LEU A 206 23.33 -6.07 -7.60
C LEU A 206 23.92 -6.69 -8.87
N ILE A 207 23.28 -7.72 -9.43
CA ILE A 207 23.69 -8.38 -10.68
C ILE A 207 23.66 -7.39 -11.84
N LEU A 208 22.57 -6.63 -12.00
CA LEU A 208 22.46 -5.66 -13.10
C LEU A 208 23.50 -4.54 -12.97
N LEU A 209 23.77 -4.06 -11.75
CA LEU A 209 24.82 -3.07 -11.50
C LEU A 209 26.22 -3.64 -11.78
N LYS A 210 26.50 -4.90 -11.41
CA LYS A 210 27.75 -5.60 -11.73
C LYS A 210 28.00 -5.70 -13.22
N ARG A 211 26.99 -6.09 -14.01
CA ARG A 211 27.09 -6.14 -15.49
C ARG A 211 27.41 -4.77 -16.10
N ARG A 212 27.01 -3.70 -15.42
CA ARG A 212 27.27 -2.31 -15.79
C ARG A 212 28.59 -1.77 -15.22
N GLY A 213 29.40 -2.61 -14.60
CA GLY A 213 30.74 -2.31 -14.10
C GLY A 213 30.79 -1.82 -12.65
N TYR A 214 29.66 -1.72 -11.94
CA TYR A 214 29.66 -1.30 -10.54
C TYR A 214 30.09 -2.43 -9.61
N SER A 215 30.98 -2.12 -8.65
CA SER A 215 31.39 -3.06 -7.60
C SER A 215 30.61 -2.77 -6.31
N MET A 216 29.30 -3.04 -6.33
CA MET A 216 28.42 -2.73 -5.20
C MET A 216 28.54 -3.79 -4.09
N ARG A 217 28.68 -3.32 -2.85
CA ARG A 217 28.74 -4.18 -1.67
C ARG A 217 27.75 -3.70 -0.61
N SER A 218 27.07 -4.64 0.05
CA SER A 218 26.27 -4.34 1.25
C SER A 218 27.16 -4.08 2.45
N VAL A 219 26.77 -3.13 3.31
CA VAL A 219 27.46 -2.92 4.59
C VAL A 219 27.16 -4.05 5.58
N LEU A 220 26.00 -4.69 5.46
CA LEU A 220 25.62 -5.84 6.29
C LEU A 220 26.14 -7.14 5.66
N PRO A 221 26.50 -8.13 6.48
CA PRO A 221 27.01 -9.39 5.98
C PRO A 221 25.90 -10.15 5.27
N THR A 222 26.26 -10.80 4.16
CA THR A 222 25.33 -11.71 3.48
C THR A 222 24.91 -12.81 4.45
N PRO A 223 23.60 -13.03 4.67
CA PRO A 223 23.12 -14.13 5.49
C PRO A 223 23.67 -15.46 4.99
N ARG A 224 24.18 -16.30 5.91
CA ARG A 224 24.64 -17.65 5.54
C ARG A 224 23.46 -18.43 4.94
N PRO A 225 23.67 -19.19 3.85
CA PRO A 225 22.68 -20.17 3.44
C PRO A 225 22.52 -21.20 4.58
N PRO A 226 21.32 -21.76 4.81
CA PRO A 226 21.17 -22.82 5.79
C PRO A 226 22.11 -23.96 5.43
N SER A 227 22.95 -24.36 6.38
CA SER A 227 23.67 -25.63 6.31
C SER A 227 22.64 -26.77 6.29
N GLU A 228 22.62 -27.56 5.22
CA GLU A 228 22.09 -28.93 5.17
C GLU A 228 20.73 -29.14 5.87
N LEU A 229 19.68 -28.59 5.26
CA LEU A 229 18.34 -29.16 5.37
C LEU A 229 18.02 -29.76 4.00
N ASP A 230 18.00 -31.10 3.95
CA ASP A 230 17.52 -31.91 2.82
C ASP A 230 16.32 -31.25 2.14
N SER A 231 16.54 -30.59 1.00
CA SER A 231 15.45 -30.26 0.07
C SER A 231 16.01 -29.99 -1.32
N THR A 232 15.53 -30.78 -2.27
CA THR A 232 15.82 -30.78 -3.70
C THR A 232 15.23 -29.57 -4.45
N GLU A 233 14.89 -28.49 -3.76
CA GLU A 233 14.37 -27.26 -4.35
C GLU A 233 15.22 -26.08 -3.90
N PHE A 234 15.89 -25.44 -4.85
CA PHE A 234 16.44 -24.10 -4.66
C PHE A 234 15.29 -23.21 -4.16
N ASN A 235 15.37 -22.78 -2.89
CA ASN A 235 14.30 -22.07 -2.19
C ASN A 235 14.63 -20.56 -2.14
N PRO A 236 14.30 -19.75 -3.17
CA PRO A 236 14.70 -18.34 -3.25
C PRO A 236 13.91 -17.39 -2.32
N TYR A 237 13.26 -17.92 -1.27
CA TYR A 237 12.51 -17.13 -0.31
C TYR A 237 13.43 -16.76 0.82
N THR A 238 13.53 -15.45 1.06
CA THR A 238 13.51 -14.83 2.39
C THR A 238 13.84 -15.76 3.55
N PHE A 239 15.10 -16.21 3.64
CA PHE A 239 15.60 -16.84 4.85
C PHE A 239 15.60 -15.79 5.97
N SER A 240 14.62 -15.92 6.86
CA SER A 240 14.76 -15.62 8.27
C SER A 240 14.90 -16.95 9.01
N GLU A 241 16.12 -17.45 9.14
CA GLU A 241 16.47 -18.32 10.26
C GLU A 241 17.70 -17.71 10.93
N THR A 242 17.47 -17.19 12.15
CA THR A 242 18.47 -16.70 13.11
C THR A 242 19.61 -15.82 12.58
N ASN A 243 19.30 -14.55 12.25
CA ASN A 243 20.30 -13.52 12.55
C ASN A 243 20.33 -13.32 14.08
N HIS A 244 21.46 -12.96 14.70
CA HIS A 244 21.58 -12.91 16.18
C HIS A 244 20.46 -12.09 16.86
N PHE A 245 19.89 -11.14 16.11
CA PHE A 245 18.73 -10.29 16.42
C PHE A 245 17.39 -11.02 16.63
N ASN A 246 17.24 -12.27 16.15
CA ASN A 246 16.03 -13.10 16.29
C ASN A 246 15.95 -13.87 17.62
N SER A 247 17.03 -13.89 18.41
CA SER A 247 17.11 -14.66 19.66
C SER A 247 16.55 -13.93 20.89
N MET A 248 16.20 -12.65 20.77
CA MET A 248 15.76 -11.84 21.91
C MET A 248 14.37 -12.26 22.39
N LYS A 249 14.24 -12.61 23.68
CA LYS A 249 12.95 -12.94 24.34
C LYS A 249 11.96 -11.76 24.36
N THR A 250 12.40 -10.55 24.02
CA THR A 250 11.66 -9.28 24.22
C THR A 250 11.33 -8.52 22.93
N SER A 251 11.58 -9.08 21.74
CA SER A 251 11.22 -8.40 20.48
C SER A 251 9.71 -8.13 20.41
N TYR A 252 9.32 -6.88 20.14
CA TYR A 252 7.93 -6.46 19.95
C TYR A 252 7.22 -7.25 18.83
N PHE A 253 7.94 -7.71 17.81
CA PHE A 253 7.41 -8.61 16.78
C PHE A 253 7.00 -9.98 17.34
N LYS A 254 7.75 -10.48 18.32
CA LYS A 254 7.40 -11.68 19.10
C LYS A 254 6.17 -11.43 19.99
N LEU A 255 6.02 -10.22 20.53
CA LEU A 255 4.84 -9.79 21.32
C LEU A 255 3.56 -9.65 20.48
N LEU A 256 3.65 -9.31 19.19
CA LEU A 256 2.52 -9.30 18.27
C LEU A 256 2.12 -10.68 17.71
N LYS A 257 2.82 -11.77 18.08
CA LYS A 257 2.68 -13.11 17.46
C LYS A 257 2.75 -13.09 15.92
N MET A 258 3.35 -12.05 15.34
CA MET A 258 3.66 -11.99 13.93
C MET A 258 5.03 -12.66 13.79
N GLY A 259 5.07 -13.90 13.30
CA GLY A 259 6.32 -14.52 12.84
C GLY A 259 6.83 -13.77 11.59
N SER A 260 7.29 -12.53 11.79
CA SER A 260 7.44 -11.52 10.75
C SER A 260 8.52 -11.89 9.74
N ASP A 261 8.38 -11.35 8.53
CA ASP A 261 9.44 -11.25 7.52
C ASP A 261 10.50 -10.24 7.99
N LEU A 262 11.05 -10.42 9.20
CA LEU A 262 11.96 -9.50 9.89
C LEU A 262 13.15 -9.04 9.01
N PRO A 263 13.73 -9.89 8.14
CA PRO A 263 14.78 -9.45 7.21
C PRO A 263 14.33 -8.41 6.18
N ALA A 264 13.02 -8.31 5.89
CA ALA A 264 12.45 -7.27 5.03
C ALA A 264 12.22 -5.95 5.77
N GLN A 265 12.24 -5.96 7.11
CA GLN A 265 12.09 -4.81 7.99
C GLN A 265 13.45 -4.27 8.50
N ILE A 266 14.54 -4.66 7.83
CA ILE A 266 15.87 -4.10 8.04
C ILE A 266 16.20 -3.32 6.77
N ASP A 267 16.51 -2.04 6.93
CA ASP A 267 16.89 -1.19 5.80
C ASP A 267 18.27 -1.60 5.24
N HIS A 268 18.61 -1.14 4.04
CA HIS A 268 19.84 -1.54 3.35
C HIS A 268 20.76 -0.35 3.14
N ILE A 269 22.08 -0.54 3.29
CA ILE A 269 23.09 0.36 2.71
C ILE A 269 23.99 -0.47 1.79
N LEU A 270 24.08 -0.05 0.54
CA LEU A 270 25.00 -0.55 -0.47
C LEU A 270 25.96 0.57 -0.86
N PHE A 271 27.23 0.25 -1.10
CA PHE A 271 28.22 1.24 -1.54
C PHE A 271 29.11 0.69 -2.64
N ASN A 272 29.64 1.57 -3.47
CA ASN A 272 30.61 1.21 -4.50
C ASN A 272 32.00 1.02 -3.88
N ASN A 273 32.45 -0.23 -3.78
CA ASN A 273 33.68 -0.62 -3.10
C ASN A 273 34.96 -0.15 -3.81
N ASN A 274 34.85 0.34 -5.04
CA ASN A 274 35.98 0.92 -5.78
C ASN A 274 36.40 2.30 -5.23
N GLN A 275 35.50 3.01 -4.54
CA GLN A 275 35.68 4.40 -4.12
C GLN A 275 35.61 4.57 -2.59
N LEU A 276 35.01 3.60 -1.91
CA LEU A 276 34.72 3.62 -0.48
C LEU A 276 35.17 2.31 0.15
N SER A 277 35.66 2.39 1.39
CA SER A 277 35.90 1.22 2.24
C SER A 277 35.05 1.28 3.51
N LEU A 278 34.50 0.14 3.90
CA LEU A 278 33.76 0.00 5.15
C LEU A 278 34.73 -0.05 6.34
N GLN A 279 34.49 0.78 7.34
CA GLN A 279 35.27 0.90 8.56
C GLN A 279 34.49 0.39 9.76
N SER A 280 35.20 -0.03 10.82
CA SER A 280 34.56 -0.43 12.08
C SER A 280 33.85 0.77 12.72
N TYR A 281 32.59 0.60 13.11
CA TYR A 281 31.76 1.64 13.71
C TYR A 281 31.36 1.29 15.16
N GLU A 282 32.35 0.93 15.98
CA GLU A 282 32.16 0.55 17.40
C GLU A 282 31.56 1.66 18.28
N ASP A 283 31.82 2.93 17.96
CA ASP A 283 31.27 4.09 18.64
C ASP A 283 29.87 4.50 18.16
N CYS A 284 29.22 3.67 17.33
CA CYS A 284 27.88 3.95 16.83
C CYS A 284 26.87 4.01 18.00
N PRO A 285 26.05 5.07 18.10
CA PRO A 285 25.05 5.17 19.16
C PRO A 285 23.90 4.20 18.94
N ASP A 286 23.11 3.95 19.99
CA ASP A 286 21.84 3.22 19.89
C ASP A 286 21.98 1.76 19.40
N VAL A 287 23.15 1.20 19.66
CA VAL A 287 23.54 -0.18 19.36
C VAL A 287 23.35 -1.06 20.60
N GLU A 288 23.16 -2.36 20.38
CA GLU A 288 23.13 -3.33 21.47
C GLU A 288 24.52 -3.59 22.06
N ASN A 289 24.62 -3.77 23.39
CA ASN A 289 25.87 -3.93 24.14
C ASN A 289 26.85 -5.00 23.60
N ASN A 290 26.37 -6.00 22.84
CA ASN A 290 27.18 -7.11 22.31
C ASN A 290 27.09 -7.21 20.79
N TYR A 291 26.91 -6.09 20.09
CA TYR A 291 26.77 -6.10 18.63
C TYR A 291 28.07 -6.55 17.94
N PRO A 292 27.99 -7.48 16.96
CA PRO A 292 29.17 -7.93 16.23
C PRO A 292 29.57 -6.91 15.16
N PHE A 293 30.47 -5.99 15.50
CA PHE A 293 31.02 -4.99 14.56
C PHE A 293 31.95 -5.58 13.48
N TYR A 294 32.34 -6.84 13.65
CA TYR A 294 33.19 -7.58 12.71
C TYR A 294 32.56 -8.92 12.35
N VAL A 295 32.81 -9.35 11.13
CA VAL A 295 32.39 -10.65 10.62
C VAL A 295 33.62 -11.42 10.16
N LYS A 296 33.72 -12.68 10.58
CA LYS A 296 34.78 -13.57 10.11
C LYS A 296 34.46 -14.02 8.69
N VAL A 297 35.27 -13.61 7.74
CA VAL A 297 35.24 -14.07 6.34
C VAL A 297 36.52 -14.84 6.12
N GLU A 298 36.41 -16.15 5.91
CA GLU A 298 37.53 -17.09 5.94
C GLU A 298 38.29 -17.00 7.27
N ASP A 299 39.52 -16.49 7.27
CA ASP A 299 40.35 -16.27 8.46
C ASP A 299 40.53 -14.80 8.85
N ASN A 300 39.94 -13.86 8.10
CA ASN A 300 40.07 -12.44 8.35
C ASN A 300 38.81 -11.86 9.04
N LEU A 301 39.02 -10.96 9.99
CA LEU A 301 37.95 -10.14 10.57
C LEU A 301 37.73 -8.90 9.70
N VAL A 302 36.54 -8.80 9.12
CA VAL A 302 36.17 -7.68 8.24
C VAL A 302 35.11 -6.83 8.96
N PRO A 303 35.20 -5.49 8.92
CA PRO A 303 34.18 -4.62 9.49
C PRO A 303 32.79 -4.87 8.89
N SER A 304 31.76 -4.60 9.69
CA SER A 304 30.37 -4.70 9.30
C SER A 304 29.59 -3.43 9.65
N GLY A 305 28.54 -3.15 8.88
CA GLY A 305 27.54 -2.16 9.21
C GLY A 305 26.77 -2.54 10.48
N VAL A 306 26.03 -1.56 10.99
CA VAL A 306 25.42 -1.61 12.32
C VAL A 306 23.92 -1.46 12.22
N VAL A 307 23.18 -2.46 12.69
CA VAL A 307 21.73 -2.35 12.88
C VAL A 307 21.48 -1.53 14.16
N VAL A 308 20.84 -0.39 14.01
CA VAL A 308 20.60 0.59 15.09
C VAL A 308 19.13 0.63 15.49
N PHE A 309 18.86 1.28 16.62
CA PHE A 309 17.51 1.50 17.15
C PHE A 309 16.78 0.23 17.60
N THR A 310 17.51 -0.87 17.85
CA THR A 310 16.95 -2.17 18.24
C THR A 310 16.22 -2.15 19.60
N LYS A 311 16.62 -1.26 20.50
CA LYS A 311 15.98 -1.03 21.82
C LYS A 311 15.46 0.40 21.99
N ASN A 312 15.42 1.18 20.91
CA ASN A 312 14.96 2.56 20.98
C ASN A 312 13.44 2.59 21.00
N GLU A 313 12.92 2.76 22.20
CA GLU A 313 11.50 2.88 22.44
C GLU A 313 11.16 4.31 22.86
N VAL A 314 10.08 4.81 22.29
CA VAL A 314 9.47 6.09 22.62
C VAL A 314 8.59 5.90 23.85
N PRO A 315 8.86 6.60 24.97
CA PRO A 315 7.99 6.58 26.13
C PRO A 315 6.70 7.34 25.80
N VAL A 316 5.56 6.68 25.99
CA VAL A 316 4.25 7.27 25.77
C VAL A 316 3.37 7.03 26.99
N GLN A 317 2.65 8.05 27.41
CA GLN A 317 1.63 7.88 28.45
C GLN A 317 0.53 6.97 27.91
N ARG A 318 0.21 5.91 28.65
CA ARG A 318 -0.87 4.99 28.28
C ARG A 318 -2.19 5.75 28.16
N THR A 319 -2.75 5.79 26.95
CA THR A 319 -4.11 6.29 26.76
C THR A 319 -5.10 5.27 27.30
N LYS A 320 -5.88 5.67 28.30
CA LYS A 320 -6.97 4.85 28.87
C LYS A 320 -8.01 4.52 27.79
N THR A 321 -8.37 3.24 27.67
CA THR A 321 -9.42 2.73 26.79
C THR A 321 -10.78 3.31 27.15
N LEU A 322 -11.76 3.23 26.23
CA LEU A 322 -13.13 3.66 26.50
C LEU A 322 -13.74 2.96 27.72
N PHE A 323 -13.50 1.66 27.86
CA PHE A 323 -13.96 0.86 29.00
C PHE A 323 -13.29 1.26 30.32
N GLU A 324 -11.98 1.54 30.31
CA GLU A 324 -11.26 2.05 31.50
C GLU A 324 -11.78 3.44 31.92
N ARG A 325 -12.05 4.33 30.96
CA ARG A 325 -12.64 5.66 31.25
C ARG A 325 -14.04 5.53 31.84
N ALA A 326 -14.88 4.68 31.25
CA ALA A 326 -16.22 4.40 31.77
C ALA A 326 -16.18 3.78 33.17
N ALA A 327 -15.29 2.82 33.42
CA ALA A 327 -15.09 2.23 34.73
C ALA A 327 -14.64 3.25 35.78
N ILE A 328 -13.76 4.19 35.43
CA ILE A 328 -13.35 5.29 36.32
C ILE A 328 -14.54 6.19 36.66
N GLN A 329 -15.35 6.58 35.67
CA GLN A 329 -16.54 7.40 35.91
C GLN A 329 -17.56 6.68 36.81
N LEU A 330 -17.78 5.38 36.60
CA LEU A 330 -18.66 4.58 37.45
C LEU A 330 -18.13 4.47 38.89
N ARG A 331 -16.81 4.33 39.08
CA ARG A 331 -16.18 4.35 40.42
C ARG A 331 -16.30 5.71 41.11
N GLN A 332 -16.12 6.79 40.36
CA GLN A 332 -16.32 8.15 40.88
C GLN A 332 -17.78 8.38 41.28
N LEU A 333 -18.73 7.98 40.44
CA LEU A 333 -20.16 8.05 40.77
C LEU A 333 -20.50 7.21 42.00
N ALA A 334 -19.95 5.99 42.11
CA ALA A 334 -20.14 5.13 43.27
C ALA A 334 -19.66 5.82 44.58
N SER A 335 -18.53 6.54 44.55
CA SER A 335 -18.02 7.28 45.71
C SER A 335 -18.91 8.44 46.18
N THR A 336 -19.85 8.88 45.34
CA THR A 336 -20.83 9.94 45.67
C THR A 336 -22.22 9.41 46.04
N LYS A 337 -22.41 8.09 46.03
CA LYS A 337 -23.70 7.42 46.32
C LYS A 337 -23.51 6.46 47.51
N GLY A 338 -24.58 6.20 48.25
CA GLY A 338 -24.58 5.26 49.37
C GLY A 338 -25.41 4.01 49.09
N GLY A 339 -25.13 2.93 49.82
CA GLY A 339 -25.92 1.69 49.81
C GLY A 339 -25.82 0.90 48.50
N GLY A 340 -26.87 0.12 48.18
CA GLY A 340 -26.85 -0.84 47.06
C GLY A 340 -26.61 -0.24 45.66
N VAL A 341 -26.81 1.07 45.49
CA VAL A 341 -26.48 1.77 44.23
C VAL A 341 -24.97 1.88 44.04
N ALA A 342 -24.21 2.17 45.10
CA ALA A 342 -22.75 2.20 45.04
C ALA A 342 -22.18 0.82 44.70
N ASP A 343 -22.74 -0.24 45.27
CA ASP A 343 -22.33 -1.62 45.00
C ASP A 343 -22.59 -2.04 43.55
N ALA A 344 -23.76 -1.67 43.00
CA ALA A 344 -24.07 -1.95 41.60
C ALA A 344 -23.12 -1.22 40.63
N LEU A 345 -22.80 0.05 40.91
CA LEU A 345 -21.85 0.84 40.13
C LEU A 345 -20.42 0.29 40.22
N HIS A 346 -19.99 -0.16 41.41
CA HIS A 346 -18.69 -0.82 41.58
C HIS A 346 -18.62 -2.15 40.83
N LYS A 347 -19.67 -2.97 40.86
CA LYS A 347 -19.75 -4.22 40.08
C LYS A 347 -19.67 -3.95 38.57
N ALA A 348 -20.43 -2.97 38.07
CA ALA A 348 -20.39 -2.57 36.67
C ALA A 348 -19.01 -2.03 36.26
N ALA A 349 -18.39 -1.20 37.11
CA ALA A 349 -17.04 -0.70 36.86
C ALA A 349 -15.99 -1.82 36.80
N ASN A 350 -16.07 -2.78 37.71
CA ASN A 350 -15.15 -3.92 37.77
C ASN A 350 -15.37 -4.90 36.61
N TRP A 351 -16.59 -5.03 36.10
CA TRP A 351 -16.89 -5.79 34.89
C TRP A 351 -16.27 -5.14 33.64
N LEU A 352 -16.38 -3.81 33.51
CA LEU A 352 -15.80 -3.07 32.38
C LEU A 352 -14.26 -3.04 32.43
N SER A 353 -13.69 -2.92 33.63
CA SER A 353 -12.25 -2.90 33.84
C SER A 353 -11.95 -3.39 35.25
N PRO A 354 -11.45 -4.61 35.45
CA PRO A 354 -11.12 -5.12 36.78
C PRO A 354 -10.10 -4.22 37.48
N PRO A 355 -10.19 -4.02 38.81
CA PRO A 355 -9.19 -3.26 39.54
C PRO A 355 -7.87 -4.04 39.52
N SER A 356 -6.89 -3.56 38.76
CA SER A 356 -5.56 -4.17 38.73
C SER A 356 -4.86 -3.98 40.07
N GLN A 357 -4.39 -5.07 40.68
CA GLN A 357 -3.42 -4.99 41.76
C GLN A 357 -2.15 -4.31 41.20
N SER A 358 -1.73 -3.20 41.81
CA SER A 358 -0.63 -2.29 41.40
C SER A 358 -0.91 -1.38 40.19
N VAL A 359 -1.71 -0.33 40.39
CA VAL A 359 -1.63 0.87 39.52
C VAL A 359 -0.55 1.77 40.10
N SER A 360 0.69 1.60 39.63
CA SER A 360 1.70 2.63 39.84
C SER A 360 1.27 3.87 39.05
N THR A 361 1.39 5.04 39.64
CA THR A 361 0.90 6.32 39.09
C THR A 361 1.68 6.83 37.87
N ASN A 362 2.54 6.02 37.24
CA ASN A 362 3.29 6.34 36.02
C ASN A 362 3.28 5.16 35.02
N ASP A 363 2.11 4.83 34.45
CA ASP A 363 1.95 3.84 33.37
C ASP A 363 2.50 4.39 32.03
N THR A 364 3.82 4.52 31.94
CA THR A 364 4.52 4.85 30.69
C THR A 364 4.71 3.56 29.90
N VAL A 365 4.05 3.45 28.75
CA VAL A 365 4.25 2.36 27.80
C VAL A 365 5.36 2.76 26.84
N ARG A 366 6.28 1.85 26.56
CA ARG A 366 7.35 2.06 25.60
C ARG A 366 6.97 1.40 24.27
N LEU A 367 7.06 2.18 23.20
CA LEU A 367 6.71 1.75 21.84
C LEU A 367 7.91 1.90 20.91
N PRO A 368 8.11 1.03 19.93
CA PRO A 368 9.28 1.11 19.06
C PRO A 368 9.30 2.43 18.26
N LEU A 369 10.52 2.91 17.98
CA LEU A 369 10.76 4.12 17.20
C LEU A 369 10.27 3.99 15.75
N SER A 370 10.33 2.79 15.18
CA SER A 370 9.84 2.45 13.83
C SER A 370 9.42 0.97 13.79
N ASP A 371 8.67 0.56 12.78
CA ASP A 371 8.45 -0.85 12.42
C ASP A 371 9.62 -1.44 11.61
N HIS A 372 10.62 -0.63 11.30
CA HIS A 372 11.88 -1.03 10.69
C HIS A 372 13.07 -0.80 11.64
N TYR A 373 14.11 -1.60 11.47
CA TYR A 373 15.41 -1.32 12.05
C TYR A 373 16.26 -0.50 11.07
N GLY A 374 16.84 0.58 11.58
CA GLY A 374 17.77 1.40 10.81
C GLY A 374 19.12 0.70 10.63
N VAL A 375 19.84 1.09 9.60
CA VAL A 375 21.21 0.61 9.35
C VAL A 375 22.15 1.78 9.25
N ALA A 376 23.24 1.72 10.01
CA ALA A 376 24.30 2.70 10.03
C ALA A 376 25.61 2.09 9.52
N ALA A 377 26.44 2.92 8.89
CA ALA A 377 27.77 2.52 8.43
C ALA A 377 28.75 3.68 8.55
N LYS A 378 30.02 3.34 8.80
CA LYS A 378 31.13 4.28 8.70
C LYS A 378 31.95 3.95 7.46
N LEU A 379 32.00 4.87 6.50
CA LEU A 379 32.64 4.66 5.20
C LEU A 379 33.80 5.63 5.04
N SER A 380 34.98 5.14 4.65
CA SER A 380 36.14 5.99 4.35
C SER A 380 36.27 6.17 2.84
N LEU A 381 36.55 7.40 2.40
CA LEU A 381 36.91 7.69 1.02
C LEU A 381 38.32 7.16 0.72
N LEU A 382 38.49 6.46 -0.40
CA LEU A 382 39.78 5.92 -0.83
C LEU A 382 40.63 7.01 -1.51
N LYS A 383 41.93 7.11 -1.14
CA LYS A 383 42.91 8.06 -1.68
C LYS A 383 43.25 7.78 -3.13
N ASP A 384 43.65 6.55 -3.42
CA ASP A 384 44.08 6.11 -4.75
C ASP A 384 42.92 5.57 -5.60
N ALA A 385 41.70 6.05 -5.33
CA ALA A 385 40.53 5.60 -6.07
C ALA A 385 40.71 5.96 -7.56
N PRO A 386 40.36 5.05 -8.50
CA PRO A 386 40.48 5.35 -9.91
C PRO A 386 39.75 6.65 -10.23
N ALA A 387 40.38 7.50 -11.04
CA ALA A 387 39.83 8.80 -11.41
C ALA A 387 38.36 8.65 -11.85
N GLN A 388 37.49 9.58 -11.46
CA GLN A 388 36.06 9.54 -11.82
C GLN A 388 35.82 9.51 -13.36
N SER A 389 36.87 9.72 -14.16
CA SER A 389 36.88 9.67 -15.63
C SER A 389 37.53 8.43 -16.26
N GLY A 390 38.05 7.46 -15.48
CA GLY A 390 38.74 6.26 -16.00
C GLY A 390 37.88 5.01 -16.06
N GLU A 391 38.06 4.18 -17.09
CA GLU A 391 37.47 2.82 -17.13
C GLU A 391 38.06 1.96 -16.01
N VAL A 392 37.25 1.62 -15.01
CA VAL A 392 37.63 0.64 -13.99
C VAL A 392 37.46 -0.76 -14.59
N ALA A 393 38.54 -1.53 -14.68
CA ALA A 393 38.50 -2.93 -15.09
C ALA A 393 37.85 -3.78 -14.00
N VAL A 394 36.52 -3.78 -13.94
CA VAL A 394 35.71 -4.63 -13.05
C VAL A 394 35.26 -5.86 -13.82
N ASP A 395 35.38 -7.04 -13.21
CA ASP A 395 34.84 -8.27 -13.78
C ASP A 395 33.31 -8.19 -13.90
N ARG A 396 32.84 -8.13 -15.14
CA ARG A 396 31.42 -8.08 -15.49
C ARG A 396 30.83 -9.48 -15.68
N SER A 397 31.65 -10.52 -15.58
CA SER A 397 31.19 -11.89 -15.72
C SER A 397 30.25 -12.27 -14.57
N LEU A 398 29.21 -13.01 -14.92
CA LEU A 398 28.28 -13.54 -13.94
C LEU A 398 28.73 -14.92 -13.50
N THR A 399 28.60 -15.20 -12.22
CA THR A 399 28.71 -16.57 -11.72
C THR A 399 27.51 -17.40 -12.18
N ASP A 400 27.60 -18.73 -12.09
CA ASP A 400 26.48 -19.61 -12.40
C ASP A 400 25.27 -19.34 -11.48
N GLU A 401 25.52 -19.01 -10.22
CA GLU A 401 24.47 -18.63 -9.26
C GLU A 401 23.78 -17.32 -9.65
N GLU A 402 24.56 -16.28 -10.01
CA GLU A 402 24.03 -14.99 -10.46
C GLU A 402 23.20 -15.16 -11.74
N SER A 403 23.69 -15.99 -12.67
CA SER A 403 22.99 -16.33 -13.90
C SER A 403 21.68 -17.08 -13.62
N ALA A 404 21.67 -18.01 -12.67
CA ALA A 404 20.48 -18.75 -12.26
C ALA A 404 19.42 -17.85 -11.62
N VAL A 405 19.83 -16.87 -10.81
CA VAL A 405 18.93 -15.85 -10.23
C VAL A 405 18.29 -15.02 -11.34
N LEU A 406 19.10 -14.51 -12.27
CA LEU A 406 18.60 -13.69 -13.37
C LEU A 406 17.62 -14.46 -14.26
N ASN A 407 17.94 -15.71 -14.59
CA ASN A 407 17.05 -16.60 -15.34
C ASN A 407 15.74 -16.87 -14.60
N SER A 408 15.78 -17.07 -13.28
CA SER A 408 14.59 -17.27 -12.45
C SER A 408 13.68 -16.05 -12.47
N VAL A 409 14.27 -14.85 -12.40
CA VAL A 409 13.55 -13.57 -12.48
C VAL A 409 12.93 -13.37 -13.85
N ILE A 410 13.69 -13.60 -14.92
CA ILE A 410 13.20 -13.53 -16.31
C ILE A 410 11.97 -14.44 -16.49
N GLN A 411 12.10 -15.72 -16.14
CA GLN A 411 11.01 -16.70 -16.28
C GLN A 411 9.79 -16.30 -15.45
N TYR A 412 10.01 -15.79 -14.23
CA TYR A 412 8.93 -15.33 -13.36
C TYR A 412 8.18 -14.14 -13.95
N LEU A 413 8.90 -13.09 -14.38
CA LEU A 413 8.29 -11.90 -14.97
C LEU A 413 7.60 -12.21 -16.30
N GLU A 414 8.16 -13.10 -17.13
CA GLU A 414 7.51 -13.57 -18.35
C GLU A 414 6.17 -14.27 -18.05
N SER A 415 6.19 -15.23 -17.13
CA SER A 415 4.99 -15.95 -16.69
C SER A 415 3.93 -14.98 -16.13
N TYR A 416 4.37 -14.05 -15.29
CA TYR A 416 3.49 -13.07 -14.67
C TYR A 416 2.90 -12.07 -15.68
N SER A 417 3.70 -11.58 -16.63
CA SER A 417 3.20 -10.73 -17.72
C SER A 417 2.18 -11.48 -18.61
N GLY A 418 2.40 -12.78 -18.83
CA GLY A 418 1.45 -13.67 -19.48
C GLY A 418 0.14 -13.79 -18.71
N LYS A 419 0.21 -13.96 -17.38
CA LYS A 419 -0.95 -13.96 -16.48
C LYS A 419 -1.74 -12.65 -16.57
N LEU A 420 -1.09 -11.49 -16.50
CA LEU A 420 -1.76 -10.18 -16.65
C LEU A 420 -2.45 -10.05 -18.01
N THR A 421 -1.81 -10.51 -19.08
CA THR A 421 -2.38 -10.50 -20.43
C THR A 421 -3.66 -11.34 -20.51
N ARG A 422 -3.64 -12.54 -19.91
CA ARG A 422 -4.81 -13.42 -19.83
C ARG A 422 -5.93 -12.79 -19.01
N GLN A 423 -5.61 -12.15 -17.89
CA GLN A 423 -6.59 -11.43 -17.07
C GLN A 423 -7.23 -10.28 -17.84
N VAL A 424 -6.47 -9.48 -18.59
CA VAL A 424 -7.01 -8.41 -19.44
C VAL A 424 -7.97 -9.00 -20.50
N LYS A 425 -7.61 -10.10 -21.16
CA LYS A 425 -8.49 -10.78 -22.13
C LYS A 425 -9.78 -11.28 -21.45
N LEU A 426 -9.67 -11.93 -20.29
CA LEU A 426 -10.82 -12.41 -19.53
C LEU A 426 -11.74 -11.27 -19.08
N SER A 427 -11.17 -10.18 -18.56
CA SER A 427 -11.95 -8.99 -18.17
C SER A 427 -12.67 -8.35 -19.35
N ARG A 428 -12.11 -8.37 -20.57
CA ARG A 428 -12.82 -7.93 -21.79
C ARG A 428 -14.05 -8.79 -22.08
N TYR A 429 -13.93 -10.12 -21.97
CA TYR A 429 -15.07 -11.02 -22.16
C TYR A 429 -16.15 -10.82 -21.10
N ILE A 430 -15.76 -10.66 -19.83
CA ILE A 430 -16.68 -10.37 -18.73
C ILE A 430 -17.38 -9.02 -18.98
N ALA A 431 -16.65 -7.97 -19.35
CA ALA A 431 -17.23 -6.66 -19.64
C ALA A 431 -18.24 -6.73 -20.80
N LEU A 432 -17.93 -7.46 -21.87
CA LEU A 432 -18.84 -7.65 -23.00
C LEU A 432 -20.11 -8.40 -22.57
N LEU A 433 -19.96 -9.48 -21.80
CA LEU A 433 -21.10 -10.26 -21.29
C LEU A 433 -21.97 -9.45 -20.31
N SER A 434 -21.35 -8.63 -19.45
CA SER A 434 -22.07 -7.73 -18.56
C SER A 434 -22.85 -6.67 -19.35
N LEU A 435 -22.24 -6.09 -20.39
CA LEU A 435 -22.89 -5.10 -21.24
C LEU A 435 -24.09 -5.71 -22.00
N THR A 436 -23.94 -6.90 -22.57
CA THR A 436 -25.05 -7.59 -23.26
C THR A 436 -26.18 -7.94 -22.29
N SER A 437 -25.85 -8.36 -21.06
CA SER A 437 -26.84 -8.62 -20.01
C SER A 437 -27.61 -7.36 -19.62
N VAL A 438 -26.92 -6.22 -19.46
CA VAL A 438 -27.58 -4.92 -19.16
C VAL A 438 -28.50 -4.49 -20.30
N ILE A 439 -28.08 -4.63 -21.56
CA ILE A 439 -28.91 -4.30 -22.73
C ILE A 439 -30.14 -5.21 -22.78
N LEU A 440 -29.96 -6.52 -22.58
CA LEU A 440 -31.06 -7.49 -22.56
C LEU A 440 -32.04 -7.19 -21.43
N HIS A 441 -31.53 -6.85 -20.24
CA HIS A 441 -32.36 -6.48 -19.10
C HIS A 441 -33.17 -5.21 -19.37
N CYS A 442 -32.55 -4.17 -19.95
CA CYS A 442 -33.27 -2.96 -20.36
C CYS A 442 -34.35 -3.25 -21.40
N TRP A 443 -34.07 -4.13 -22.36
CA TRP A 443 -35.05 -4.58 -23.35
C TRP A 443 -36.21 -5.36 -22.72
N LEU A 444 -35.92 -6.29 -21.80
CA LEU A 444 -36.94 -7.05 -21.06
C LEU A 444 -37.81 -6.13 -20.19
N LEU A 445 -37.21 -5.16 -19.49
CA LEU A 445 -37.94 -4.17 -18.70
C LEU A 445 -38.86 -3.33 -19.59
N LYS A 446 -38.35 -2.82 -20.72
CA LYS A 446 -39.15 -2.07 -21.70
C LYS A 446 -40.31 -2.92 -22.23
N SER A 447 -40.04 -4.16 -22.62
CA SER A 447 -41.05 -5.10 -23.14
C SER A 447 -42.13 -5.41 -22.09
N SER A 448 -41.71 -5.68 -20.85
CA SER A 448 -42.62 -5.93 -19.72
C SER A 448 -43.50 -4.72 -19.42
N TYR A 449 -42.93 -3.51 -19.44
CA TYR A 449 -43.65 -2.26 -19.24
C TYR A 449 -44.74 -2.04 -20.31
N TYR A 450 -44.41 -2.19 -21.60
CA TYR A 450 -45.40 -2.09 -22.67
C TYR A 450 -46.47 -3.19 -22.59
N SER A 451 -46.09 -4.41 -22.23
CA SER A 451 -47.03 -5.51 -21.99
C SER A 451 -48.00 -5.18 -20.84
N GLN A 452 -47.50 -4.56 -19.77
CA GLN A 452 -48.31 -4.12 -18.63
C GLN A 452 -49.26 -2.97 -19.02
N ILE A 453 -48.79 -1.95 -19.75
CA ILE A 453 -49.64 -0.88 -20.30
C ILE A 453 -50.77 -1.47 -21.13
N SER A 454 -50.46 -2.41 -22.02
CA SER A 454 -51.42 -3.07 -22.91
C SER A 454 -52.47 -3.86 -22.11
N ARG A 455 -52.03 -4.66 -21.14
CA ARG A 455 -52.94 -5.42 -20.24
C ARG A 455 -53.83 -4.49 -19.43
N THR A 456 -53.27 -3.45 -18.82
CA THR A 456 -54.03 -2.47 -18.03
C THR A 456 -55.00 -1.69 -18.91
N SER A 457 -54.58 -1.25 -20.10
CA SER A 457 -55.45 -0.56 -21.06
C SER A 457 -56.60 -1.46 -21.53
N SER A 458 -56.34 -2.74 -21.79
CA SER A 458 -57.36 -3.72 -22.17
C SER A 458 -58.35 -3.97 -21.04
N ALA A 459 -57.86 -4.13 -19.80
CA ALA A 459 -58.71 -4.27 -18.62
C ALA A 459 -59.58 -3.03 -18.38
N LEU A 460 -59.01 -1.82 -18.50
CA LEU A 460 -59.76 -0.56 -18.38
C LEU A 460 -60.83 -0.44 -19.46
N SER A 461 -60.50 -0.80 -20.70
CA SER A 461 -61.47 -0.81 -21.80
C SER A 461 -62.60 -1.81 -21.57
N GLN A 462 -62.29 -3.03 -21.14
CA GLN A 462 -63.31 -4.04 -20.84
C GLN A 462 -64.21 -3.60 -19.69
N LEU A 463 -63.65 -3.00 -18.64
CA LEU A 463 -64.44 -2.44 -17.55
C LEU A 463 -65.35 -1.29 -18.04
N TYR A 464 -64.86 -0.44 -18.93
CA TYR A 464 -65.67 0.60 -19.56
C TYR A 464 -66.78 0.03 -20.46
N ASP A 465 -66.51 -1.03 -21.23
CA ASP A 465 -67.51 -1.72 -22.05
C ASP A 465 -68.60 -2.37 -21.19
N ILE A 466 -68.21 -2.96 -20.05
CA ILE A 466 -69.15 -3.53 -19.06
C ILE A 466 -70.00 -2.43 -18.42
N ALA A 467 -69.42 -1.26 -18.11
CA ALA A 467 -70.15 -0.11 -17.59
C ALA A 467 -71.09 0.52 -18.65
N SER A 468 -70.68 0.56 -19.92
CA SER A 468 -71.43 1.22 -21.00
C SER A 468 -72.51 0.36 -21.64
N LYS A 469 -72.51 -0.96 -21.42
CA LYS A 469 -73.64 -1.85 -21.72
C LYS A 469 -74.76 -1.59 -20.71
N GLN A 470 -75.68 -0.71 -21.10
CA GLN A 470 -76.99 -0.58 -20.46
C GLN A 470 -77.75 -1.90 -20.64
N ASP A 471 -78.34 -2.40 -19.56
CA ASP A 471 -79.27 -3.51 -19.59
C ASP A 471 -80.57 -3.00 -20.27
N ASP A 472 -80.65 -3.11 -21.61
CA ASP A 472 -81.91 -2.91 -22.35
C ASP A 472 -82.81 -4.17 -22.30
N SER A 473 -82.49 -5.11 -21.41
CA SER A 473 -83.32 -6.28 -21.12
C SER A 473 -84.47 -5.88 -20.18
N PRO A 474 -85.75 -6.09 -20.54
CA PRO A 474 -86.82 -6.01 -19.56
C PRO A 474 -86.59 -7.14 -18.54
N THR A 475 -86.52 -6.76 -17.25
CA THR A 475 -86.51 -7.60 -16.04
C THR A 475 -86.56 -9.12 -16.26
N PRO A 476 -85.49 -9.89 -15.95
CA PRO A 476 -85.59 -11.34 -15.90
C PRO A 476 -85.97 -11.84 -14.49
N GLU A 477 -86.81 -12.87 -14.47
CA GLU A 477 -87.11 -13.70 -13.31
C GLU A 477 -85.83 -14.27 -12.65
N LYS A 478 -85.94 -14.60 -11.37
CA LYS A 478 -84.87 -15.15 -10.52
C LYS A 478 -84.30 -16.46 -11.10
N SER A 479 -83.18 -16.39 -11.81
CA SER A 479 -82.27 -17.54 -11.97
C SER A 479 -81.20 -17.50 -10.87
N GLN A 480 -81.17 -18.56 -10.05
CA GLN A 480 -80.08 -18.85 -9.11
C GLN A 480 -78.90 -19.42 -9.91
N ASP A 481 -78.02 -18.53 -10.37
CA ASP A 481 -76.70 -18.92 -10.84
C ASP A 481 -75.66 -17.95 -10.25
N ASP A 482 -74.64 -18.47 -9.56
CA ASP A 482 -73.64 -17.65 -8.84
C ASP A 482 -72.84 -16.75 -9.80
N SER A 483 -72.81 -17.10 -11.10
CA SER A 483 -72.18 -16.31 -12.16
C SER A 483 -72.84 -14.93 -12.37
N ASP A 484 -74.16 -14.82 -12.17
CA ASP A 484 -74.93 -13.58 -12.30
C ASP A 484 -74.68 -12.61 -11.14
N SER A 485 -74.37 -13.12 -9.94
CA SER A 485 -74.01 -12.34 -8.75
C SER A 485 -72.68 -11.61 -8.92
N VAL A 486 -71.67 -12.30 -9.44
CA VAL A 486 -70.34 -11.74 -9.70
C VAL A 486 -70.39 -10.70 -10.83
N LYS A 487 -71.11 -11.01 -11.91
CA LYS A 487 -71.28 -10.10 -13.06
C LYS A 487 -71.95 -8.79 -12.67
N LYS A 488 -73.02 -8.84 -11.85
CA LYS A 488 -73.71 -7.66 -11.31
C LYS A 488 -72.81 -6.83 -10.39
N LYS A 489 -72.03 -7.47 -9.50
CA LYS A 489 -71.06 -6.77 -8.64
C LYS A 489 -69.97 -6.06 -9.45
N LEU A 490 -69.46 -6.71 -10.50
CA LEU A 490 -68.43 -6.17 -11.38
C LEU A 490 -68.96 -4.97 -12.18
N GLN A 491 -70.18 -5.06 -12.69
CA GLN A 491 -70.86 -3.97 -13.42
C GLN A 491 -71.13 -2.77 -12.51
N HIS A 492 -71.60 -3.00 -11.28
CA HIS A 492 -71.81 -1.94 -10.29
C HIS A 492 -70.49 -1.24 -9.93
N PHE A 493 -69.41 -1.99 -9.75
CA PHE A 493 -68.07 -1.44 -9.51
C PHE A 493 -67.57 -0.60 -10.70
N ALA A 494 -67.70 -1.11 -11.93
CA ALA A 494 -67.27 -0.40 -13.13
C ALA A 494 -68.06 0.90 -13.36
N MET A 495 -69.37 0.89 -13.12
CA MET A 495 -70.23 2.08 -13.20
C MET A 495 -69.79 3.18 -12.22
N LYS A 496 -69.43 2.81 -10.99
CA LYS A 496 -68.94 3.75 -9.97
C LYS A 496 -67.61 4.42 -10.36
N PHE A 497 -66.81 3.75 -11.20
CA PHE A 497 -65.50 4.23 -11.62
C PHE A 497 -65.56 5.12 -12.88
N PHE A 498 -66.44 4.81 -13.84
CA PHE A 498 -66.49 5.48 -15.14
C PHE A 498 -67.66 6.45 -15.36
N VAL A 499 -68.72 6.42 -14.54
CA VAL A 499 -69.92 7.26 -14.71
C VAL A 499 -70.06 8.23 -13.53
N VAL A 500 -69.85 9.52 -13.80
CA VAL A 500 -69.83 10.59 -12.77
C VAL A 500 -71.14 11.40 -12.73
N ASP A 501 -72.05 11.26 -13.71
CA ASP A 501 -73.31 12.01 -13.71
C ASP A 501 -74.46 11.16 -14.27
N SER A 502 -75.39 10.75 -13.39
CA SER A 502 -76.58 9.99 -13.77
C SER A 502 -77.63 10.82 -14.50
N ASN A 503 -77.48 12.15 -14.56
CA ASN A 503 -78.52 13.05 -15.08
C ASN A 503 -78.31 13.53 -16.53
N LYS A 504 -77.24 13.11 -17.22
CA LYS A 504 -77.05 13.42 -18.64
C LYS A 504 -76.95 12.15 -19.47
N LYS A 505 -78.05 11.79 -20.15
CA LYS A 505 -78.12 10.75 -21.20
C LYS A 505 -77.30 11.13 -22.45
N LYS A 506 -75.99 11.37 -22.31
CA LYS A 506 -75.05 11.43 -23.44
C LYS A 506 -73.98 10.37 -23.22
N LYS A 507 -73.94 9.39 -24.12
CA LYS A 507 -72.89 8.39 -24.23
C LYS A 507 -71.58 9.13 -24.54
N ILE A 508 -70.79 9.45 -23.52
CA ILE A 508 -69.43 9.99 -23.73
C ILE A 508 -68.60 8.80 -24.21
N VAL A 509 -68.42 8.68 -25.52
CA VAL A 509 -67.54 7.67 -26.13
C VAL A 509 -66.11 8.07 -25.81
N ILE A 510 -65.46 7.32 -24.91
CA ILE A 510 -64.05 7.52 -24.61
C ILE A 510 -63.24 6.81 -25.69
N PRO A 511 -62.35 7.50 -26.44
CA PRO A 511 -61.49 6.86 -27.41
C PRO A 511 -60.58 5.82 -26.75
N HIS A 512 -60.32 4.69 -27.41
CA HIS A 512 -59.38 3.68 -26.93
C HIS A 512 -57.98 4.25 -26.61
N SER A 513 -57.54 5.27 -27.33
CA SER A 513 -56.28 5.98 -27.09
C SER A 513 -56.21 6.64 -25.71
N SER A 514 -57.35 6.98 -25.10
CA SER A 514 -57.41 7.56 -23.77
C SER A 514 -57.12 6.52 -22.67
N PHE A 515 -57.43 5.24 -22.89
CA PHE A 515 -57.11 4.18 -21.92
C PHE A 515 -55.63 3.81 -21.92
N VAL A 516 -54.95 3.96 -23.07
CA VAL A 516 -53.49 3.83 -23.16
C VAL A 516 -52.80 4.94 -22.37
N GLY A 517 -53.25 6.20 -22.53
CA GLY A 517 -52.71 7.32 -21.75
C GLY A 517 -52.97 7.18 -20.24
N LEU A 518 -54.15 6.69 -19.85
CA LEU A 518 -54.46 6.45 -18.44
C LEU A 518 -53.61 5.30 -17.85
N SER A 519 -53.39 4.24 -18.61
CA SER A 519 -52.56 3.11 -18.16
C SER A 519 -51.08 3.49 -18.08
N GLU A 520 -50.57 4.35 -18.97
CA GLU A 520 -49.23 4.95 -18.85
C GLU A 520 -49.07 5.71 -17.53
N MET A 521 -50.05 6.52 -17.14
CA MET A 521 -50.03 7.25 -15.87
C MET A 521 -50.09 6.31 -14.65
N LEU A 522 -50.95 5.28 -14.69
CA LEU A 522 -51.11 4.32 -13.59
C LEU A 522 -49.90 3.38 -13.43
N CYS A 523 -49.30 2.93 -14.54
CA CYS A 523 -48.14 2.04 -14.54
C CYS A 523 -46.81 2.79 -14.36
N GLY A 524 -46.76 4.09 -14.64
CA GLY A 524 -45.55 4.91 -14.53
C GLY A 524 -45.06 5.12 -13.10
N GLY A 525 -45.96 5.17 -12.11
CA GLY A 525 -45.61 5.48 -10.71
C GLY A 525 -44.96 6.88 -10.53
N SER A 526 -44.80 7.32 -9.28
CA SER A 526 -44.14 8.61 -8.97
C SER A 526 -42.82 8.41 -8.22
N GLY A 527 -41.78 9.16 -8.58
CA GLY A 527 -40.49 9.14 -7.86
C GLY A 527 -39.74 7.82 -8.03
N TRP A 528 -39.26 7.23 -6.92
CA TRP A 528 -38.40 6.04 -6.91
C TRP A 528 -39.10 4.73 -7.32
N SER A 529 -40.44 4.68 -7.25
CA SER A 529 -41.23 3.52 -7.72
C SER A 529 -41.40 3.52 -9.23
N ASN A 530 -40.96 4.57 -9.92
CA ASN A 530 -40.99 4.60 -11.38
C ASN A 530 -39.92 3.63 -11.93
N PRO A 531 -40.31 2.63 -12.74
CA PRO A 531 -39.40 1.61 -13.25
C PRO A 531 -38.26 2.20 -14.09
N TYR A 532 -38.46 3.35 -14.73
CA TYR A 532 -37.41 4.06 -15.47
C TYR A 532 -36.39 4.73 -14.55
N VAL A 533 -36.82 5.30 -13.43
CA VAL A 533 -35.92 5.92 -12.45
C VAL A 533 -35.07 4.85 -11.77
N SER A 534 -35.69 3.74 -11.34
CA SER A 534 -34.98 2.59 -10.77
C SER A 534 -34.02 1.94 -11.77
N ALA A 535 -34.45 1.72 -13.02
CA ALA A 535 -33.58 1.18 -14.06
C ALA A 535 -32.41 2.12 -14.39
N SER A 536 -32.66 3.43 -14.49
CA SER A 536 -31.61 4.42 -14.77
C SER A 536 -30.57 4.47 -13.65
N PHE A 537 -31.01 4.37 -12.39
CA PHE A 537 -30.10 4.27 -11.25
C PHE A 537 -29.24 3.00 -11.31
N ASN A 538 -29.83 1.84 -11.59
CA ASN A 538 -29.09 0.59 -11.73
C ASN A 538 -28.10 0.62 -12.90
N VAL A 539 -28.47 1.23 -14.02
CA VAL A 539 -27.57 1.45 -15.16
C VAL A 539 -26.42 2.37 -14.76
N LEU A 540 -26.68 3.47 -14.05
CA LEU A 540 -25.65 4.39 -13.58
C LEU A 540 -24.65 3.72 -12.63
N VAL A 541 -25.14 2.94 -11.65
CA VAL A 541 -24.29 2.13 -10.77
C VAL A 541 -23.47 1.12 -11.58
N SER A 542 -24.08 0.46 -12.57
CA SER A 542 -23.37 -0.48 -13.45
C SER A 542 -22.27 0.20 -14.28
N LEU A 543 -22.49 1.43 -14.74
CA LEU A 543 -21.49 2.22 -15.47
C LEU A 543 -20.28 2.58 -14.59
N THR A 544 -20.49 2.90 -13.32
CA THR A 544 -19.36 3.13 -12.38
C THR A 544 -18.52 1.86 -12.15
N GLY A 545 -19.17 0.69 -12.04
CA GLY A 545 -18.49 -0.60 -11.99
C GLY A 545 -17.68 -0.91 -13.26
N LEU A 546 -18.22 -0.60 -14.44
CA LEU A 546 -17.52 -0.74 -15.72
C LEU A 546 -16.30 0.19 -15.81
N ALA A 547 -16.41 1.43 -15.33
CA ALA A 547 -15.29 2.37 -15.28
C ALA A 547 -14.16 1.84 -14.37
N SER A 548 -14.49 1.33 -13.19
CA SER A 548 -13.51 0.71 -12.29
C SER A 548 -12.84 -0.53 -12.92
N LEU A 549 -13.61 -1.37 -13.60
CA LEU A 549 -13.08 -2.52 -14.33
C LEU A 549 -12.14 -2.07 -15.46
N GLY A 550 -12.53 -1.03 -16.19
CA GLY A 550 -11.74 -0.42 -17.26
C GLY A 550 -10.39 0.09 -16.76
N ILE A 551 -10.38 0.85 -15.66
CA ILE A 551 -9.14 1.36 -15.03
C ILE A 551 -8.22 0.19 -14.66
N GLY A 552 -8.74 -0.82 -13.97
CA GLY A 552 -7.94 -2.01 -13.61
C GLY A 552 -7.41 -2.78 -14.82
N MET A 553 -8.17 -2.81 -15.93
CA MET A 553 -7.71 -3.40 -17.19
C MET A 553 -6.58 -2.62 -17.85
N PHE A 554 -6.71 -1.30 -17.96
CA PHE A 554 -5.67 -0.44 -18.52
C PHE A 554 -4.38 -0.54 -17.72
N GLN A 555 -4.50 -0.55 -16.40
CA GLN A 555 -3.35 -0.72 -15.52
C GLN A 555 -2.69 -2.09 -15.69
N ARG A 556 -3.46 -3.20 -15.69
CA ARG A 556 -2.89 -4.55 -15.91
C ARG A 556 -2.20 -4.66 -17.28
N ALA A 557 -2.78 -4.03 -18.31
CA ALA A 557 -2.16 -3.99 -19.63
C ALA A 557 -0.85 -3.18 -19.63
N GLY A 558 -0.84 -2.02 -18.97
CA GLY A 558 0.35 -1.19 -18.77
C GLY A 558 1.46 -1.93 -18.03
N ASN A 559 1.13 -2.52 -16.87
CA ASN A 559 2.06 -3.33 -16.09
C ASN A 559 2.63 -4.48 -16.92
N ALA A 560 1.80 -5.18 -17.69
CA ALA A 560 2.28 -6.26 -18.56
C ALA A 560 3.27 -5.77 -19.64
N ASN A 561 3.06 -4.58 -20.20
CA ASN A 561 3.98 -4.01 -21.18
C ASN A 561 5.32 -3.64 -20.54
N ILE A 562 5.30 -3.00 -19.38
CA ILE A 562 6.52 -2.61 -18.64
C ILE A 562 7.33 -3.85 -18.28
N LEU A 563 6.69 -4.88 -17.70
CA LEU A 563 7.39 -6.12 -17.34
C LEU A 563 7.98 -6.84 -18.55
N ARG A 564 7.29 -6.87 -19.70
CA ARG A 564 7.85 -7.46 -20.92
C ARG A 564 9.05 -6.69 -21.44
N GLU A 565 9.04 -5.37 -21.33
CA GLU A 565 10.18 -4.55 -21.74
C GLU A 565 11.38 -4.76 -20.81
N GLN A 566 11.16 -4.77 -19.50
CA GLN A 566 12.20 -5.08 -18.52
C GLN A 566 12.78 -6.48 -18.68
N VAL A 567 11.96 -7.47 -19.04
CA VAL A 567 12.46 -8.82 -19.40
C VAL A 567 13.42 -8.76 -20.58
N LYS A 568 13.06 -8.05 -21.66
CA LYS A 568 13.95 -7.91 -22.83
C LYS A 568 15.25 -7.21 -22.45
N GLN A 569 15.15 -6.10 -21.71
CA GLN A 569 16.32 -5.35 -21.24
C GLN A 569 17.22 -6.22 -20.37
N THR A 570 16.65 -6.98 -19.44
CA THR A 570 17.40 -7.89 -18.55
C THR A 570 18.10 -9.02 -19.31
N LYS A 571 17.55 -9.46 -20.46
CA LYS A 571 18.20 -10.45 -21.34
C LYS A 571 19.36 -9.86 -22.17
N LEU A 572 19.28 -8.58 -22.51
CA LEU A 572 20.23 -7.88 -23.38
C LEU A 572 21.38 -7.23 -22.60
N ALA A 573 21.05 -6.60 -21.47
CA ALA A 573 22.01 -6.20 -20.43
C ALA A 573 22.80 -7.43 -20.05
#